data_AF-A0A926M424-F1
#
_entry.id   AF-A0A926M424-F1
#
_cell.length_a   1.000
_cell.length_b   1.000
_cell.length_c   1.000
_cell.angle_alpha   90.00
_cell.angle_beta   90.00
_cell.angle_gamma   90.00
#
_symmetry.space_group_name_H-M   'P 1'
#
loop_
_entity.id
_entity.type
_entity.pdbx_description
1 polymer ?
#
loop_
_entity_poly.entity_id
_entity_poly.type
_entity_poly.pdbx_seq_one_letter_code
_entity_poly.pdbx_strand_id
1 'polypeptide(L)'
;MRKIALVLFFVISLKHSAFAELVFDKSIPKEFHGVWSSNCTNDNFNSNTYIIFDYGLLYLNESDSPYNQLDIGKVGNFEEYIIAEDKIYDETYYFYKIENNSLIEKSSPSEWDKYDKQFLSNEGSIYNKCKEVRYLTNDNFKTIIDFASSQVPSFCAGKDINSKKCIRSLFDYIDITDDGNLSSAELTRSLKTLALYAFFLLNEQELGKDFIDLPNMLVTAFAPSVSQIILANYDFDNSETIRIDEFQHDLIKPDLLKGFKNSGNEMYSIQDIFNLFQSNY
;
A
#
# COMPACT_ATOMS: atom_id res chain seq x y z
N MET A 1 66.22 15.65 -5.18
CA MET A 1 66.11 17.11 -5.16
C MET A 1 64.95 17.54 -6.05
N ARG A 2 63.96 18.27 -5.49
CA ARG A 2 63.29 19.48 -6.02
C ARG A 2 63.32 19.66 -7.56
N LYS A 3 62.24 19.89 -8.34
CA LYS A 3 61.00 20.65 -8.11
C LYS A 3 60.09 20.58 -9.38
N ILE A 4 58.76 20.56 -9.18
CA ILE A 4 57.70 21.48 -9.75
C ILE A 4 57.66 21.68 -11.28
N ALA A 5 56.54 21.70 -12.03
CA ALA A 5 55.11 21.42 -11.89
C ALA A 5 54.41 21.75 -13.23
N LEU A 6 53.12 21.42 -13.30
CA LEU A 6 52.05 21.98 -14.14
C LEU A 6 51.78 21.43 -15.56
N VAL A 7 50.57 20.87 -15.65
CA VAL A 7 49.53 21.09 -16.68
C VAL A 7 49.72 20.41 -18.03
N LEU A 8 48.97 19.31 -18.20
CA LEU A 8 47.88 19.31 -19.18
C LEU A 8 46.79 18.30 -18.79
N PHE A 9 45.75 18.88 -18.19
CA PHE A 9 44.41 18.34 -18.09
C PHE A 9 43.88 18.20 -19.53
N PHE A 10 43.69 16.99 -20.01
CA PHE A 10 42.83 16.68 -21.17
C PHE A 10 41.60 16.01 -20.56
N VAL A 11 40.61 16.77 -20.10
CA VAL A 11 39.43 17.20 -20.88
C VAL A 11 38.80 16.02 -21.64
N ILE A 12 37.82 15.43 -20.95
CA ILE A 12 36.53 14.97 -21.48
C ILE A 12 36.60 13.73 -22.38
N SER A 13 36.45 12.56 -21.76
CA SER A 13 35.52 11.56 -22.29
C SER A 13 34.40 11.38 -21.27
N LEU A 14 33.38 12.21 -21.49
CA LEU A 14 32.03 12.12 -20.94
C LEU A 14 31.49 10.70 -21.17
N LYS A 15 31.61 9.83 -20.17
CA LYS A 15 30.69 8.71 -19.94
C LYS A 15 30.40 8.58 -18.44
N HIS A 16 30.02 9.70 -17.81
CA HIS A 16 28.90 9.60 -16.89
C HIS A 16 27.67 9.78 -17.77
N SER A 17 27.17 8.70 -18.37
CA SER A 17 25.73 8.64 -18.55
C SER A 17 25.20 8.71 -17.13
N ALA A 18 24.70 9.87 -16.75
CA ALA A 18 23.78 9.96 -15.63
C ALA A 18 22.62 9.04 -16.03
N PHE A 19 22.72 7.77 -15.62
CA PHE A 19 21.55 6.91 -15.58
C PHE A 19 20.58 7.69 -14.71
N ALA A 20 19.47 8.14 -15.27
CA ALA A 20 18.31 8.51 -14.48
C ALA A 20 17.81 7.20 -13.87
N GLU A 21 18.50 6.73 -12.84
CA GLU A 21 18.04 5.61 -12.06
C GLU A 21 16.68 6.03 -11.49
N LEU A 22 15.64 5.30 -11.88
CA LEU A 22 14.29 5.52 -11.37
C LEU A 22 14.30 5.18 -9.89
N VAL A 23 14.44 6.21 -9.05
CA VAL A 23 14.40 6.06 -7.60
C VAL A 23 12.94 6.16 -7.14
N PHE A 24 12.37 5.01 -6.79
CA PHE A 24 11.05 4.91 -6.17
C PHE A 24 11.16 5.12 -4.66
N ASP A 25 11.19 6.37 -4.22
CA ASP A 25 11.30 6.71 -2.79
C ASP A 25 10.34 7.77 -2.26
N LYS A 26 9.50 8.37 -3.10
CA LYS A 26 8.65 9.50 -2.72
C LYS A 26 7.20 9.10 -2.44
N SER A 27 6.56 9.86 -1.56
CA SER A 27 5.10 9.87 -1.44
C SER A 27 4.46 10.45 -2.69
N ILE A 28 3.22 10.06 -2.95
CA ILE A 28 2.47 10.55 -4.10
C ILE A 28 2.06 12.01 -3.84
N PRO A 29 2.27 12.96 -4.77
CA PRO A 29 1.91 14.36 -4.56
C PRO A 29 0.40 14.56 -4.35
N LYS A 30 0.05 15.52 -3.48
CA LYS A 30 -1.36 15.77 -3.08
C LYS A 30 -2.32 16.07 -4.22
N GLU A 31 -1.83 16.64 -5.32
CA GLU A 31 -2.65 16.91 -6.51
C GLU A 31 -3.21 15.64 -7.15
N PHE A 32 -2.52 14.50 -7.02
CA PHE A 32 -2.98 13.21 -7.49
C PHE A 32 -3.96 12.54 -6.51
N HIS A 33 -4.09 13.02 -5.26
CA HIS A 33 -4.94 12.35 -4.26
C HIS A 33 -6.42 12.46 -4.62
N GLY A 34 -7.15 11.38 -4.35
CA GLY A 34 -8.59 11.26 -4.53
C GLY A 34 -9.00 10.10 -5.43
N VAL A 35 -10.26 10.13 -5.86
CA VAL A 35 -10.87 9.12 -6.71
C VAL A 35 -10.87 9.62 -8.15
N TRP A 36 -10.33 8.82 -9.06
CA TRP A 36 -10.24 9.11 -10.48
C TRP A 36 -10.87 7.97 -11.24
N SER A 37 -11.85 8.24 -12.09
CA SER A 37 -12.50 7.19 -12.87
C SER A 37 -12.69 7.60 -14.31
N SER A 38 -12.65 6.61 -15.22
CA SER A 38 -13.09 6.80 -16.59
C SER A 38 -14.58 7.14 -16.65
N ASN A 39 -15.34 6.81 -15.59
CA ASN A 39 -16.73 7.15 -15.45
C ASN A 39 -17.13 7.45 -14.00
N CYS A 40 -17.50 8.70 -13.71
CA CYS A 40 -17.96 9.12 -12.38
C CYS A 40 -19.45 8.82 -12.08
N THR A 41 -20.16 8.07 -12.94
CA THR A 41 -21.55 7.67 -12.65
C THR A 41 -21.59 6.34 -11.88
N ASN A 42 -22.45 6.27 -10.85
CA ASN A 42 -22.61 5.08 -10.00
C ASN A 42 -23.38 3.93 -10.69
N ASP A 43 -23.91 4.15 -11.88
CA ASP A 43 -24.89 3.24 -12.51
C ASP A 43 -24.26 2.25 -13.52
N ASN A 44 -23.02 2.49 -13.95
CA ASN A 44 -22.44 1.75 -15.06
C ASN A 44 -21.43 0.71 -14.59
N PHE A 45 -21.69 -0.54 -14.98
CA PHE A 45 -20.71 -1.61 -15.07
C PHE A 45 -19.72 -1.26 -16.21
N ASN A 46 -18.41 -1.52 -16.07
CA ASN A 46 -17.31 -1.09 -16.95
C ASN A 46 -16.71 0.29 -16.64
N SER A 47 -16.11 0.42 -15.44
CA SER A 47 -15.27 1.57 -15.10
C SER A 47 -13.90 1.15 -14.56
N ASN A 48 -12.88 1.89 -14.97
CA ASN A 48 -11.54 1.81 -14.40
C ASN A 48 -11.42 2.96 -13.41
N THR A 49 -11.05 2.65 -12.18
CA THR A 49 -10.98 3.61 -11.08
C THR A 49 -9.64 3.50 -10.38
N TYR A 50 -8.99 4.64 -10.20
CA TYR A 50 -7.88 4.82 -9.28
C TYR A 50 -8.35 5.53 -8.02
N ILE A 51 -7.98 4.99 -6.87
CA ILE A 51 -8.08 5.67 -5.58
C ILE A 51 -6.65 5.90 -5.11
N ILE A 52 -6.22 7.16 -5.16
CA ILE A 52 -4.83 7.55 -4.90
C ILE A 52 -4.75 8.25 -3.55
N PHE A 53 -3.83 7.78 -2.72
CA PHE A 53 -3.53 8.28 -1.37
C PHE A 53 -2.04 8.58 -1.23
N ASP A 54 -1.62 9.09 -0.07
CA ASP A 54 -0.27 9.61 0.14
C ASP A 54 0.84 8.56 -0.11
N TYR A 55 0.57 7.29 0.18
CA TYR A 55 1.57 6.22 0.15
C TYR A 55 1.24 5.07 -0.83
N GLY A 56 0.27 5.27 -1.73
CA GLY A 56 -0.07 4.26 -2.71
C GLY A 56 -1.30 4.57 -3.53
N LEU A 57 -1.67 3.61 -4.35
CA LEU A 57 -2.80 3.67 -5.24
C LEU A 57 -3.55 2.33 -5.21
N LEU A 58 -4.87 2.41 -5.29
CA LEU A 58 -5.74 1.26 -5.47
C LEU A 58 -6.38 1.39 -6.86
N TYR A 59 -6.06 0.47 -7.74
CA TYR A 59 -6.72 0.32 -9.02
C TYR A 59 -7.87 -0.67 -8.91
N LEU A 60 -9.02 -0.31 -9.48
CA LEU A 60 -10.24 -1.07 -9.48
C LEU A 60 -10.84 -1.09 -10.89
N ASN A 61 -11.06 -2.27 -11.44
CA ASN A 61 -11.68 -2.48 -12.74
C ASN A 61 -13.00 -3.22 -12.54
N GLU A 62 -14.11 -2.51 -12.76
CA GLU A 62 -15.45 -3.08 -12.77
C GLU A 62 -15.73 -3.65 -14.15
N SER A 63 -15.38 -4.89 -14.46
CA SER A 63 -15.78 -5.52 -15.74
C SER A 63 -16.33 -6.93 -15.54
N ASP A 64 -16.68 -7.61 -16.63
CA ASP A 64 -17.03 -9.04 -16.62
C ASP A 64 -15.88 -9.92 -16.08
N SER A 65 -14.65 -9.40 -16.05
CA SER A 65 -13.48 -10.00 -15.40
C SER A 65 -12.83 -8.95 -14.49
N PRO A 66 -13.40 -8.73 -13.29
CA PRO A 66 -12.98 -7.63 -12.44
C PRO A 66 -11.54 -7.82 -11.98
N TYR A 67 -10.79 -6.72 -11.98
CA TYR A 67 -9.39 -6.70 -11.63
C TYR A 67 -9.12 -5.58 -10.61
N ASN A 68 -8.57 -5.94 -9.46
CA ASN A 68 -8.28 -4.98 -8.40
C ASN A 68 -6.84 -5.17 -7.94
N GLN A 69 -6.11 -4.07 -7.81
CA GLN A 69 -4.69 -4.07 -7.41
C GLN A 69 -4.45 -2.95 -6.41
N LEU A 70 -3.98 -3.30 -5.22
CA LEU A 70 -3.54 -2.35 -4.23
C LEU A 70 -2.02 -2.24 -4.28
N ASP A 71 -1.50 -1.18 -4.88
CA ASP A 71 -0.07 -0.90 -4.86
C ASP A 71 0.28 0.08 -3.74
N ILE A 72 0.88 -0.47 -2.68
CA ILE A 72 1.64 0.33 -1.71
C ILE A 72 3.03 0.51 -2.29
N GLY A 73 3.25 1.68 -2.89
CA GLY A 73 4.45 1.97 -3.64
C GLY A 73 4.90 3.40 -3.41
N LYS A 74 6.21 3.56 -3.21
CA LYS A 74 6.85 4.84 -3.45
C LYS A 74 6.83 5.08 -4.95
N VAL A 75 6.54 6.30 -5.38
CA VAL A 75 6.60 6.67 -6.80
C VAL A 75 7.95 7.27 -7.15
N GLY A 76 8.36 7.08 -8.41
CA GLY A 76 9.46 7.80 -9.01
C GLY A 76 9.00 9.12 -9.62
N ASN A 77 9.94 9.91 -10.13
CA ASN A 77 9.63 10.98 -11.08
C ASN A 77 10.34 10.69 -12.39
N PHE A 78 9.65 10.94 -13.49
CA PHE A 78 10.21 10.88 -14.82
C PHE A 78 9.68 12.08 -15.60
N GLU A 79 10.55 13.07 -15.82
CA GLU A 79 10.17 14.38 -16.39
C GLU A 79 9.03 15.03 -15.57
N GLU A 80 7.87 15.25 -16.17
CA GLU A 80 6.66 15.82 -15.56
C GLU A 80 5.66 14.76 -15.06
N TYR A 81 6.02 13.47 -15.15
CA TYR A 81 5.19 12.35 -14.72
C TYR A 81 5.65 11.80 -13.36
N ILE A 82 4.70 11.37 -12.56
CA ILE A 82 4.99 10.36 -11.53
C ILE A 82 4.95 8.99 -12.20
N ILE A 83 5.85 8.10 -11.78
CA ILE A 83 5.95 6.76 -12.34
C ILE A 83 5.71 5.73 -11.23
N ALA A 84 4.90 4.73 -11.52
CA ALA A 84 4.68 3.53 -10.71
C ALA A 84 5.11 2.30 -11.52
N GLU A 85 5.58 1.28 -10.83
CA GLU A 85 5.94 -0.01 -11.43
C GLU A 85 4.77 -0.97 -11.24
N ASP A 86 4.38 -1.67 -12.30
CA ASP A 86 3.47 -2.79 -12.16
C ASP A 86 4.22 -3.97 -11.52
N LYS A 87 3.75 -4.40 -10.35
CA LYS A 87 4.34 -5.54 -9.64
C LYS A 87 3.94 -6.88 -10.24
N ILE A 88 2.93 -6.91 -11.10
CA ILE A 88 2.36 -8.15 -11.67
C ILE A 88 3.04 -8.50 -12.98
N TYR A 89 3.27 -7.49 -13.81
CA TYR A 89 3.97 -7.64 -15.08
C TYR A 89 5.36 -7.04 -14.95
N ASP A 90 6.37 -7.91 -14.85
CA ASP A 90 7.78 -7.53 -14.86
C ASP A 90 8.04 -6.50 -15.97
N GLU A 91 8.69 -5.39 -15.59
CA GLU A 91 9.12 -4.30 -16.48
C GLU A 91 8.00 -3.45 -17.13
N THR A 92 6.76 -3.52 -16.63
CA THR A 92 5.71 -2.58 -17.01
C THR A 92 5.67 -1.39 -16.05
N TYR A 93 5.70 -0.18 -16.59
CA TYR A 93 5.65 1.06 -15.82
C TYR A 93 4.45 1.91 -16.24
N TYR A 94 3.76 2.47 -15.26
CA TYR A 94 2.67 3.41 -15.47
C TYR A 94 3.11 4.83 -15.14
N PHE A 95 2.78 5.76 -16.04
CA PHE A 95 3.14 7.17 -15.98
C PHE A 95 1.88 7.98 -15.79
N TYR A 96 1.83 8.75 -14.72
CA TYR A 96 0.68 9.57 -14.38
C TYR A 96 1.03 11.05 -14.41
N LYS A 97 0.13 11.83 -15.01
CA LYS A 97 0.19 13.30 -15.02
C LYS A 97 -1.19 13.88 -14.80
N ILE A 98 -1.28 14.94 -14.01
CA ILE A 98 -2.50 15.75 -13.95
C ILE A 98 -2.46 16.80 -15.04
N GLU A 99 -3.43 16.74 -15.95
CA GLU A 99 -3.57 17.71 -17.04
C GLU A 99 -5.05 18.09 -17.20
N ASN A 100 -5.35 19.39 -17.25
CA ASN A 100 -6.72 19.91 -17.38
C ASN A 100 -7.71 19.34 -16.35
N ASN A 101 -7.25 19.13 -15.10
CA ASN A 101 -8.04 18.53 -14.00
C ASN A 101 -8.47 17.07 -14.25
N SER A 102 -7.76 16.37 -15.14
CA SER A 102 -7.88 14.94 -15.38
C SER A 102 -6.57 14.24 -15.05
N LEU A 103 -6.66 13.00 -14.60
CA LEU A 103 -5.52 12.10 -14.46
C LEU A 103 -5.30 11.43 -15.82
N ILE A 104 -4.10 11.60 -16.38
CA ILE A 104 -3.66 10.96 -17.62
C ILE A 104 -2.71 9.83 -17.24
N GLU A 105 -3.04 8.62 -17.68
CA GLU A 105 -2.21 7.43 -17.52
C GLU A 105 -1.64 7.01 -18.87
N LYS A 106 -0.35 6.64 -18.88
CA LYS A 106 0.30 6.00 -20.02
C LYS A 106 1.09 4.80 -19.51
N SER A 107 1.12 3.72 -20.27
CA SER A 107 1.99 2.57 -19.99
C SER A 107 3.27 2.65 -20.80
N SER A 108 4.36 2.11 -20.24
CA SER A 108 5.59 1.88 -21.00
C SER A 108 5.35 0.87 -22.12
N PRO A 109 6.08 0.97 -23.25
CA PRO A 109 6.14 -0.12 -24.20
C PRO A 109 6.80 -1.36 -23.57
N SER A 110 6.56 -2.53 -24.16
CA SER A 110 7.30 -3.74 -23.80
C SER A 110 8.80 -3.53 -23.99
N GLU A 111 9.62 -4.05 -23.06
CA GLU A 111 11.08 -3.93 -23.09
C GLU A 111 11.56 -2.46 -23.11
N TRP A 112 10.86 -1.58 -22.38
CA TRP A 112 11.24 -0.18 -22.32
C TRP A 112 12.65 0.00 -21.76
N ASP A 113 13.53 0.62 -22.55
CA ASP A 113 14.95 0.80 -22.21
C ASP A 113 15.20 1.83 -21.09
N LYS A 114 14.12 2.40 -20.51
CA LYS A 114 14.14 3.44 -19.47
C LYS A 114 14.66 4.80 -19.96
N TYR A 115 14.83 4.97 -21.27
CA TYR A 115 15.29 6.20 -21.91
C TYR A 115 14.34 6.72 -22.98
N ASP A 116 13.71 5.83 -23.74
CA ASP A 116 12.75 6.20 -24.76
C ASP A 116 11.59 6.96 -24.11
N LYS A 117 11.15 8.00 -24.78
CA LYS A 117 10.07 8.87 -24.31
C LYS A 117 9.06 9.18 -25.40
N GLN A 118 9.18 8.55 -26.57
CA GLN A 118 8.23 8.75 -27.66
C GLN A 118 6.82 8.33 -27.24
N PHE A 119 6.67 7.26 -26.46
CA PHE A 119 5.37 6.80 -25.98
C PHE A 119 4.65 7.85 -25.09
N LEU A 120 5.38 8.75 -24.41
CA LEU A 120 4.78 9.84 -23.64
C LEU A 120 4.10 10.89 -24.52
N SER A 121 4.29 10.87 -25.84
CA SER A 121 3.56 11.72 -26.78
C SER A 121 2.25 11.11 -27.29
N ASN A 122 2.04 9.81 -27.06
CA ASN A 122 0.83 9.10 -27.49
C ASN A 122 -0.40 9.53 -26.66
N GLU A 123 -1.60 9.26 -27.18
CA GLU A 123 -2.83 9.38 -26.40
C GLU A 123 -2.77 8.43 -25.19
N GLY A 124 -3.16 8.94 -24.02
CA GLY A 124 -3.22 8.18 -22.77
C GLY A 124 -4.66 7.92 -22.34
N SER A 125 -4.82 7.03 -21.36
CA SER A 125 -6.10 6.83 -20.68
C SER A 125 -6.42 8.05 -19.82
N ILE A 126 -7.65 8.55 -19.93
CA ILE A 126 -8.09 9.78 -19.24
C ILE A 126 -9.09 9.42 -18.15
N TYR A 127 -8.83 9.89 -16.94
CA TYR A 127 -9.69 9.71 -15.78
C TYR A 127 -10.12 11.06 -15.21
N ASN A 128 -11.40 11.17 -14.87
CA ASN A 128 -11.98 12.36 -14.26
C ASN A 128 -11.97 12.23 -12.74
N LYS A 129 -11.77 13.36 -12.05
CA LYS A 129 -11.87 13.38 -10.58
C LYS A 129 -13.33 13.20 -10.15
N CYS A 130 -13.60 12.13 -9.42
CA CYS A 130 -14.95 11.78 -8.96
C CYS A 130 -15.11 12.06 -7.46
N LYS A 131 -16.34 12.35 -7.03
CA LYS A 131 -16.67 12.46 -5.60
C LYS A 131 -16.96 11.10 -4.99
N GLU A 132 -17.67 10.26 -5.74
CA GLU A 132 -18.00 8.88 -5.39
C GLU A 132 -17.94 8.01 -6.64
N VAL A 133 -17.72 6.72 -6.45
CA VAL A 133 -17.77 5.66 -7.47
C VAL A 133 -18.46 4.44 -6.85
N ARG A 134 -18.98 3.54 -7.68
CA ARG A 134 -19.77 2.40 -7.24
C ARG A 134 -19.02 1.50 -6.24
N TYR A 135 -17.73 1.21 -6.42
CA TYR A 135 -16.94 0.45 -5.44
C TYR A 135 -16.93 1.01 -4.01
N LEU A 136 -17.11 2.33 -3.83
CA LEU A 136 -17.23 2.94 -2.49
C LEU A 136 -18.55 2.58 -1.79
N THR A 137 -19.52 2.00 -2.51
CA THR A 137 -20.78 1.53 -1.95
C THR A 137 -20.72 0.09 -1.43
N ASN A 138 -19.60 -0.63 -1.66
CA ASN A 138 -19.34 -1.94 -1.06
C ASN A 138 -18.58 -1.77 0.27
N ASP A 139 -19.17 -2.23 1.38
CA ASP A 139 -18.61 -2.06 2.72
C ASP A 139 -17.20 -2.66 2.92
N ASN A 140 -16.89 -3.76 2.23
CA ASN A 140 -15.56 -4.40 2.33
C ASN A 140 -14.49 -3.51 1.67
N PHE A 141 -14.76 -3.04 0.46
CA PHE A 141 -13.86 -2.11 -0.25
C PHE A 141 -13.74 -0.79 0.50
N LYS A 142 -14.86 -0.25 0.99
CA LYS A 142 -14.85 0.97 1.80
C LYS A 142 -13.93 0.80 3.02
N THR A 143 -14.01 -0.31 3.72
CA THR A 143 -13.15 -0.60 4.89
C THR A 143 -11.66 -0.63 4.53
N ILE A 144 -11.32 -1.27 3.40
CA ILE A 144 -9.96 -1.31 2.88
C ILE A 144 -9.48 0.09 2.50
N ILE A 145 -10.31 0.86 1.81
CA ILE A 145 -10.00 2.23 1.37
C ILE A 145 -9.83 3.19 2.56
N ASP A 146 -10.68 3.08 3.57
CA ASP A 146 -10.58 3.88 4.80
C ASP A 146 -9.25 3.60 5.52
N PHE A 147 -8.84 2.34 5.63
CA PHE A 147 -7.54 1.98 6.19
C PHE A 147 -6.37 2.43 5.29
N ALA A 148 -6.50 2.20 3.97
CA ALA A 148 -5.55 2.57 2.93
C ALA A 148 -5.39 4.08 2.73
N SER A 149 -6.26 4.90 3.32
CA SER A 149 -6.15 6.36 3.30
C SER A 149 -5.81 6.94 4.68
N SER A 150 -5.72 6.10 5.71
CA SER A 150 -5.35 6.50 7.06
C SER A 150 -3.86 6.84 7.17
N GLN A 151 -3.46 7.43 8.30
CA GLN A 151 -2.03 7.66 8.57
C GLN A 151 -1.26 6.36 8.88
N VAL A 152 -1.95 5.26 9.17
CA VAL A 152 -1.31 4.03 9.67
C VAL A 152 -0.24 3.53 8.71
N PRO A 153 -0.52 3.27 7.42
CA PRO A 153 0.49 2.67 6.58
C PRO A 153 1.59 3.66 6.19
N SER A 154 1.34 4.98 6.23
CA SER A 154 2.40 5.98 6.09
C SER A 154 3.46 5.91 7.20
N PHE A 155 3.06 5.56 8.43
CA PHE A 155 3.98 5.39 9.55
C PHE A 155 4.50 3.97 9.73
N CYS A 156 3.77 2.99 9.18
CA CYS A 156 4.06 1.56 9.33
C CYS A 156 4.73 0.90 8.12
N ALA A 157 4.80 1.57 6.96
CA ALA A 157 5.45 1.05 5.76
C ALA A 157 6.77 1.77 5.45
N GLY A 158 7.68 1.08 4.74
CA GLY A 158 8.94 1.66 4.25
C GLY A 158 10.20 1.17 4.97
N LYS A 159 11.36 1.76 4.63
CA LYS A 159 12.68 1.36 5.17
C LYS A 159 12.97 1.97 6.56
N ASP A 160 12.38 3.13 6.87
CA ASP A 160 12.63 3.90 8.10
C ASP A 160 11.40 3.93 9.03
N ILE A 161 10.83 2.75 9.32
CA ILE A 161 9.62 2.62 10.15
C ILE A 161 9.89 3.20 11.55
N ASN A 162 9.11 4.19 11.95
CA ASN A 162 9.08 4.67 13.32
C ASN A 162 8.07 3.84 14.12
N SER A 163 8.53 2.78 14.78
CA SER A 163 7.67 1.83 15.48
C SER A 163 6.74 2.50 16.49
N LYS A 164 7.19 3.55 17.20
CA LYS A 164 6.34 4.27 18.16
C LYS A 164 5.20 5.01 17.47
N LYS A 165 5.48 5.70 16.35
CA LYS A 165 4.46 6.39 15.57
C LYS A 165 3.50 5.41 14.89
N CYS A 166 4.04 4.31 14.34
CA CYS A 166 3.23 3.25 13.75
C CYS A 166 2.24 2.67 14.78
N ILE A 167 2.73 2.23 15.93
CA ILE A 167 1.88 1.67 17.00
C ILE A 167 0.84 2.68 17.45
N ARG A 168 1.24 3.93 17.69
CA ARG A 168 0.29 4.97 18.11
C ARG A 168 -0.78 5.22 17.05
N SER A 169 -0.40 5.36 15.79
CA SER A 169 -1.37 5.55 14.71
C SER A 169 -2.31 4.37 14.53
N LEU A 170 -1.81 3.14 14.70
CA LEU A 170 -2.64 1.95 14.65
C LEU A 170 -3.62 1.93 15.82
N PHE A 171 -3.16 2.21 17.04
CA PHE A 171 -4.02 2.30 18.21
C PHE A 171 -5.14 3.33 18.00
N ASP A 172 -4.77 4.55 17.60
CA ASP A 172 -5.71 5.66 17.34
C ASP A 172 -6.67 5.32 16.17
N TYR A 173 -6.28 4.48 15.21
CA TYR A 173 -7.18 3.99 14.16
C TYR A 173 -8.19 2.96 14.69
N ILE A 174 -7.77 2.11 15.63
CA ILE A 174 -8.60 1.04 16.19
C ILE A 174 -9.63 1.63 17.17
N ASP A 175 -9.19 2.56 18.01
CA ASP A 175 -10.00 3.31 19.00
C ASP A 175 -10.94 4.29 18.28
N ILE A 176 -12.10 3.80 17.84
CA ILE A 176 -13.07 4.66 17.13
C ILE A 176 -13.89 5.51 18.08
N THR A 177 -13.93 5.12 19.35
CA THR A 177 -14.67 5.83 20.39
C THR A 177 -13.86 6.99 20.98
N ASP A 178 -12.56 7.05 20.67
CA ASP A 178 -11.59 8.02 21.19
C ASP A 178 -11.55 8.02 22.73
N ASP A 179 -11.81 6.87 23.37
CA ASP A 179 -11.88 6.77 24.82
C ASP A 179 -10.55 6.36 25.47
N GLY A 180 -9.55 6.02 24.65
CA GLY A 180 -8.22 5.61 25.07
C GLY A 180 -8.09 4.12 25.39
N ASN A 181 -9.12 3.32 25.15
CA ASN A 181 -9.16 1.89 25.43
C ASN A 181 -9.78 1.13 24.24
N LEU A 182 -9.21 -0.01 23.89
CA LEU A 182 -9.71 -0.84 22.81
C LEU A 182 -10.67 -1.90 23.37
N SER A 183 -11.95 -1.77 23.04
CA SER A 183 -12.95 -2.78 23.35
C SER A 183 -12.81 -4.03 22.47
N SER A 184 -13.44 -5.15 22.87
CA SER A 184 -13.52 -6.35 22.02
C SER A 184 -14.13 -6.05 20.64
N ALA A 185 -15.05 -5.09 20.55
CA ALA A 185 -15.71 -4.73 19.30
C ALA A 185 -14.77 -3.98 18.36
N GLU A 186 -13.98 -3.04 18.88
CA GLU A 186 -12.95 -2.31 18.14
C GLU A 186 -11.82 -3.22 17.67
N LEU A 187 -11.36 -4.13 18.53
CA LEU A 187 -10.41 -5.18 18.16
C LEU A 187 -10.98 -6.09 17.05
N THR A 188 -12.25 -6.47 17.15
CA THR A 188 -12.89 -7.30 16.12
C THR A 188 -12.97 -6.56 14.79
N ARG A 189 -13.36 -5.28 14.80
CA ARG A 189 -13.44 -4.43 13.60
C ARG A 189 -12.07 -4.27 12.95
N SER A 190 -11.04 -4.03 13.75
CA SER A 190 -9.69 -3.83 13.24
C SER A 190 -9.08 -5.10 12.69
N LEU A 191 -9.26 -6.25 13.36
CA LEU A 191 -8.82 -7.55 12.83
C LEU A 191 -9.45 -7.87 11.48
N LYS A 192 -10.76 -7.60 11.31
CA LYS A 192 -11.44 -7.70 10.01
C LYS A 192 -10.79 -6.83 8.95
N THR A 193 -10.59 -5.56 9.28
CA THR A 193 -10.00 -4.57 8.37
C THR A 193 -8.59 -4.96 7.97
N LEU A 194 -7.73 -5.28 8.93
CA LEU A 194 -6.32 -5.60 8.72
C LEU A 194 -6.15 -6.90 7.93
N ALA A 195 -6.97 -7.92 8.18
CA ALA A 195 -6.91 -9.17 7.44
C ALA A 195 -7.36 -8.99 5.98
N LEU A 196 -8.44 -8.23 5.74
CA LEU A 196 -8.89 -7.90 4.38
C LEU A 196 -7.85 -7.06 3.65
N TYR A 197 -7.28 -6.06 4.32
CA TYR A 197 -6.20 -5.23 3.77
C TYR A 197 -4.95 -6.07 3.43
N ALA A 198 -4.51 -6.93 4.35
CA ALA A 198 -3.39 -7.84 4.11
C ALA A 198 -3.67 -8.79 2.95
N PHE A 199 -4.90 -9.28 2.82
CA PHE A 199 -5.29 -10.10 1.69
C PHE A 199 -5.17 -9.33 0.37
N PHE A 200 -5.60 -8.07 0.31
CA PHE A 200 -5.42 -7.22 -0.87
C PHE A 200 -3.95 -6.95 -1.22
N LEU A 201 -3.08 -6.86 -0.22
CA LEU A 201 -1.66 -6.64 -0.44
C LEU A 201 -0.91 -7.88 -0.90
N LEU A 202 -1.26 -9.04 -0.35
CA LEU A 202 -0.54 -10.28 -0.62
C LEU A 202 -1.01 -10.96 -1.90
N ASN A 203 -2.22 -10.64 -2.35
CA ASN A 203 -2.76 -11.19 -3.58
C ASN A 203 -2.62 -10.13 -4.67
N GLU A 204 -1.42 -10.08 -5.27
CA GLU A 204 -1.13 -9.37 -6.52
C GLU A 204 -1.80 -10.06 -7.74
N GLN A 205 -2.83 -10.87 -7.54
CA GLN A 205 -3.54 -11.56 -8.63
C GLN A 205 -4.98 -11.05 -8.75
N GLU A 206 -5.60 -11.31 -9.90
CA GLU A 206 -6.97 -10.93 -10.28
C GLU A 206 -8.00 -11.15 -9.15
N LEU A 207 -8.26 -10.12 -8.34
CA LEU A 207 -9.24 -10.21 -7.25
C LEU A 207 -10.66 -10.05 -7.82
N GLY A 208 -11.27 -11.18 -8.18
CA GLY A 208 -12.69 -11.23 -8.52
C GLY A 208 -13.60 -10.88 -7.34
N LYS A 209 -14.86 -10.49 -7.61
CA LYS A 209 -15.84 -10.18 -6.55
C LYS A 209 -16.02 -11.34 -5.56
N ASP A 210 -16.13 -12.56 -6.07
CA ASP A 210 -16.28 -13.78 -5.27
C ASP A 210 -15.03 -14.11 -4.43
N PHE A 211 -13.88 -13.52 -4.76
CA PHE A 211 -12.60 -13.78 -4.11
C PHE A 211 -12.42 -12.98 -2.81
N ILE A 212 -13.17 -11.90 -2.60
CA ILE A 212 -13.18 -11.12 -1.35
C ILE A 212 -14.16 -11.72 -0.33
N ASP A 213 -15.22 -12.37 -0.82
CA ASP A 213 -16.29 -12.89 0.03
C ASP A 213 -15.80 -14.03 0.95
N LEU A 214 -14.91 -14.91 0.46
CA LEU A 214 -14.34 -16.00 1.27
C LEU A 214 -13.43 -15.48 2.41
N PRO A 215 -12.41 -14.64 2.17
CA PRO A 215 -11.65 -13.99 3.23
C PRO A 215 -12.54 -13.22 4.20
N ASN A 216 -13.51 -12.46 3.70
CA ASN A 216 -14.43 -11.71 4.55
C ASN A 216 -15.26 -12.64 5.46
N MET A 217 -15.77 -13.75 4.91
CA MET A 217 -16.51 -14.75 5.67
C MET A 217 -15.63 -15.37 6.76
N LEU A 218 -14.41 -15.80 6.43
CA LEU A 218 -13.48 -16.40 7.37
C LEU A 218 -13.13 -15.43 8.50
N VAL A 219 -12.74 -14.20 8.17
CA VAL A 219 -12.34 -13.23 9.20
C VAL A 219 -13.56 -12.80 10.01
N THR A 220 -14.74 -12.71 9.42
CA THR A 220 -15.98 -12.46 10.16
C THR A 220 -16.28 -13.55 11.19
N ALA A 221 -15.98 -14.81 10.88
CA ALA A 221 -16.17 -15.94 11.80
C ALA A 221 -15.14 -15.97 12.93
N PHE A 222 -13.87 -15.63 12.66
CA PHE A 222 -12.78 -15.81 13.64
C PHE A 222 -12.37 -14.55 14.40
N ALA A 223 -12.55 -13.36 13.85
CA ALA A 223 -12.11 -12.11 14.48
C ALA A 223 -12.67 -11.88 15.91
N PRO A 224 -13.94 -12.22 16.23
CA PRO A 224 -14.44 -12.11 17.59
C PRO A 224 -13.65 -12.97 18.58
N SER A 225 -13.40 -14.23 18.24
CA SER A 225 -12.64 -15.17 19.08
C SER A 225 -11.19 -14.71 19.28
N VAL A 226 -10.55 -14.21 18.22
CA VAL A 226 -9.19 -13.66 18.31
C VAL A 226 -9.17 -12.42 19.21
N SER A 227 -10.17 -11.55 19.12
CA SER A 227 -10.29 -10.36 20.00
C SER A 227 -10.39 -10.74 21.48
N GLN A 228 -11.18 -11.77 21.79
CA GLN A 228 -11.31 -12.28 23.15
C GLN A 228 -10.00 -12.91 23.65
N ILE A 229 -9.25 -13.59 22.78
CA ILE A 229 -7.91 -14.09 23.12
C ILE A 229 -6.95 -12.93 23.39
N ILE A 230 -6.99 -11.85 22.60
CA ILE A 230 -6.16 -10.66 22.85
C ILE A 230 -6.50 -10.08 24.23
N LEU A 231 -7.77 -9.84 24.54
CA LEU A 231 -8.17 -9.34 25.86
C LEU A 231 -7.68 -10.24 26.99
N ALA A 232 -7.93 -11.55 26.89
CA ALA A 232 -7.54 -12.50 27.93
C ALA A 232 -6.02 -12.59 28.20
N ASN A 233 -5.16 -12.10 27.29
CA ASN A 233 -3.70 -12.18 27.43
C ASN A 233 -3.03 -10.82 27.65
N TYR A 234 -3.65 -9.71 27.24
CA TYR A 234 -3.02 -8.40 27.24
C TYR A 234 -3.75 -7.35 28.10
N ASP A 235 -4.96 -7.63 28.59
CA ASP A 235 -5.65 -6.81 29.59
C ASP A 235 -5.07 -7.15 30.98
N PHE A 236 -4.00 -6.46 31.37
CA PHE A 236 -3.24 -6.83 32.57
C PHE A 236 -3.90 -6.39 33.87
N ASP A 237 -4.82 -5.42 33.79
CA ASP A 237 -5.59 -4.96 34.94
C ASP A 237 -7.03 -5.49 34.99
N ASN A 238 -7.44 -6.31 34.02
CA ASN A 238 -8.78 -6.89 33.90
C ASN A 238 -9.88 -5.83 33.75
N SER A 239 -9.59 -4.76 32.99
CA SER A 239 -10.54 -3.69 32.65
C SER A 239 -11.58 -4.09 31.61
N GLU A 240 -11.45 -5.27 31.00
CA GLU A 240 -12.17 -5.75 29.82
C GLU A 240 -11.88 -4.94 28.54
N THR A 241 -10.79 -4.16 28.55
CA THR A 241 -10.33 -3.32 27.45
C THR A 241 -8.80 -3.34 27.36
N ILE A 242 -8.23 -2.86 26.25
CA ILE A 242 -6.76 -2.72 26.10
C ILE A 242 -6.38 -1.24 26.03
N ARG A 243 -5.56 -0.75 26.95
CA ARG A 243 -4.93 0.57 26.83
C ARG A 243 -3.70 0.55 25.95
N ILE A 244 -3.23 1.74 25.56
CA ILE A 244 -2.06 1.85 24.68
C ILE A 244 -0.76 1.29 25.29
N ASP A 245 -0.58 1.40 26.59
CA ASP A 245 0.59 0.85 27.28
C ASP A 245 0.57 -0.69 27.27
N GLU A 246 -0.60 -1.29 27.45
CA GLU A 246 -0.84 -2.73 27.31
C GLU A 246 -0.66 -3.20 25.86
N PHE A 247 -1.17 -2.43 24.89
CA PHE A 247 -1.00 -2.67 23.46
C PHE A 247 0.48 -2.65 23.04
N GLN A 248 1.30 -1.82 23.69
CA GLN A 248 2.72 -1.69 23.41
C GLN A 248 3.59 -2.76 24.08
N HIS A 249 3.16 -3.30 25.21
CA HIS A 249 4.03 -4.08 26.10
C HIS A 249 4.52 -5.39 25.47
N ASP A 250 3.72 -6.06 24.61
CA ASP A 250 4.12 -7.36 24.02
C ASP A 250 3.62 -7.67 22.60
N LEU A 251 2.60 -6.96 22.06
CA LEU A 251 2.04 -7.29 20.74
C LEU A 251 3.00 -7.01 19.56
N ILE A 252 3.99 -6.13 19.74
CA ILE A 252 4.91 -5.71 18.68
C ILE A 252 6.34 -5.65 19.23
N LYS A 253 6.99 -6.82 19.38
CA LYS A 253 8.46 -6.85 19.47
C LYS A 253 9.04 -6.45 18.10
N PRO A 254 9.89 -5.41 18.01
CA PRO A 254 10.52 -5.01 16.75
C PRO A 254 11.25 -6.14 16.02
N ASP A 255 11.70 -7.16 16.75
CA ASP A 255 12.40 -8.32 16.21
C ASP A 255 11.46 -9.31 15.49
N LEU A 256 10.18 -9.37 15.87
CA LEU A 256 9.17 -10.19 15.19
C LEU A 256 8.88 -9.61 13.80
N LEU A 257 8.77 -8.28 13.69
CA LEU A 257 8.64 -7.56 12.41
C LEU A 257 9.88 -7.71 11.50
N LYS A 258 11.08 -7.82 12.07
CA LYS A 258 12.30 -8.13 11.31
C LYS A 258 12.32 -9.58 10.81
N GLY A 259 11.76 -10.52 11.58
CA GLY A 259 11.60 -11.91 11.19
C GLY A 259 10.72 -12.09 9.95
N PHE A 260 9.59 -11.36 9.89
CA PHE A 260 8.72 -11.34 8.70
C PHE A 260 9.41 -10.77 7.45
N LYS A 261 10.31 -9.80 7.61
CA LYS A 261 11.05 -9.19 6.48
C LYS A 261 12.13 -10.12 5.90
N ASN A 262 12.70 -10.99 6.72
CA ASN A 262 13.74 -11.93 6.32
C ASN A 262 13.20 -13.29 5.89
N SER A 263 11.90 -13.56 6.02
CA SER A 263 11.39 -14.90 5.78
C SER A 263 11.35 -15.29 4.31
N GLY A 264 11.36 -14.33 3.35
CA GLY A 264 11.64 -14.54 1.91
C GLY A 264 10.85 -15.63 1.18
N ASN A 265 9.96 -16.31 1.89
CA ASN A 265 9.20 -17.47 1.50
C ASN A 265 7.75 -17.07 1.69
N GLU A 266 7.00 -17.22 0.60
CA GLU A 266 5.57 -17.07 0.53
C GLU A 266 4.91 -17.82 1.71
N MET A 267 4.24 -17.07 2.59
CA MET A 267 3.52 -17.62 3.73
C MET A 267 2.19 -18.19 3.23
N TYR A 268 2.13 -19.50 3.05
CA TYR A 268 0.97 -20.16 2.47
C TYR A 268 -0.05 -20.66 3.51
N SER A 269 0.28 -20.66 4.81
CA SER A 269 -0.64 -21.18 5.82
C SER A 269 -0.46 -20.60 7.23
N ILE A 270 -1.53 -20.72 8.04
CA ILE A 270 -1.52 -20.44 9.48
C ILE A 270 -0.46 -21.29 10.21
N GLN A 271 -0.14 -22.48 9.70
CA GLN A 271 0.89 -23.35 10.27
C GLN A 271 2.30 -22.77 10.14
N ASP A 272 2.57 -22.05 9.04
CA ASP A 272 3.88 -21.41 8.82
C ASP A 272 4.10 -20.25 9.79
N ILE A 273 3.04 -19.54 10.16
CA ILE A 273 3.04 -18.52 11.22
C ILE A 273 3.38 -19.18 12.56
N PHE A 274 2.74 -20.29 12.93
CA PHE A 274 3.04 -21.01 14.17
C PHE A 274 4.47 -21.57 14.22
N ASN A 275 5.01 -22.05 13.10
CA ASN A 275 6.38 -22.56 13.02
C ASN A 275 7.43 -21.46 13.24
N LEU A 276 7.14 -20.21 12.83
CA LEU A 276 7.96 -19.03 13.11
C LEU A 276 7.99 -18.63 14.58
N PHE A 277 6.90 -18.86 15.30
CA PHE A 277 6.86 -18.66 16.76
C PHE A 277 7.64 -19.75 17.50
N GLN A 278 7.73 -20.97 16.96
CA GLN A 278 8.52 -22.05 17.55
C GLN A 278 10.02 -21.94 17.29
N SER A 279 10.45 -21.33 16.20
CA SER A 279 11.87 -21.22 15.83
C SER A 279 12.65 -20.10 16.54
N ASN A 280 11.96 -19.24 17.29
CA ASN A 280 12.55 -18.13 18.06
C ASN A 280 12.62 -18.39 19.57
N TYR A 281 12.53 -19.67 19.99
CA TYR A 281 12.80 -20.14 21.36
C TYR A 281 13.88 -21.22 21.36
#